data_AF-S2XMC7-F1
#
_entry.id   AF-S2XMC7-F1
#
_cell.length_a   1.000
_cell.length_b   1.000
_cell.length_c   1.000
_cell.angle_alpha   90.00
_cell.angle_beta   90.00
_cell.angle_gamma   90.00
#
_symmetry.space_group_name_H-M   'P 1'
#
loop_
_entity.id
_entity.type
_entity.pdbx_description
1 polymer ?
#
loop_
_entity_poly.entity_id
_entity_poly.type
_entity_poly.pdbx_seq_one_letter_code
_entity_poly.pdbx_strand_id
1 'polypeptide(L)'
;MESQLNSFIYGLQPRTPKQAAELWILGVENRSGAVQYAVLSPSLQKLTQKQFEEKGWVTGQSSPWVANVHFVKVNKISDTKLQYTISYDLLTSYENFGRGHKVITVEMNPEPYRTNWFITKIITTYFQNEGVTPAETVSK
;
A
#
# COMPACT_ATOMS: atom_id res chain seq x y z
N MET A 1 -2.58 -0.67 24.97
CA MET A 1 -1.98 -0.28 23.67
C MET A 1 -2.36 -1.25 22.57
N GLU A 2 -2.13 -2.56 22.76
CA GLU A 2 -2.53 -3.59 21.76
C GLU A 2 -4.02 -3.58 21.42
N SER A 3 -4.91 -3.43 22.41
CA SER A 3 -6.35 -3.36 22.19
C SER A 3 -6.77 -2.16 21.31
N GLN A 4 -6.13 -1.00 21.49
CA GLN A 4 -6.39 0.19 20.68
C GLN A 4 -5.87 0.01 19.24
N LEU A 5 -4.69 -0.59 19.07
CA LEU A 5 -4.14 -0.92 17.76
C LEU A 5 -5.04 -1.91 17.00
N ASN A 6 -5.49 -2.96 17.67
CA ASN A 6 -6.40 -3.94 17.08
C ASN A 6 -7.73 -3.31 16.68
N SER A 7 -8.27 -2.40 17.50
CA SER A 7 -9.48 -1.64 17.17
C SER A 7 -9.28 -0.74 15.94
N PHE A 8 -8.14 -0.05 15.85
CA PHE A 8 -7.79 0.78 14.68
C PHE A 8 -7.68 -0.05 13.40
N ILE A 9 -6.92 -1.15 13.42
CA ILE A 9 -6.75 -2.03 12.26
C ILE A 9 -8.09 -2.64 11.86
N TYR A 10 -8.90 -3.06 12.84
CA TYR A 10 -10.25 -3.59 12.58
C TYR A 10 -11.15 -2.55 11.92
N GLY A 11 -11.13 -1.30 12.39
CA GLY A 11 -11.92 -0.20 11.83
C GLY A 11 -11.54 0.16 10.39
N LEU A 12 -10.29 -0.08 10.00
CA LEU A 12 -9.78 0.16 8.65
C LEU A 12 -9.89 -1.05 7.72
N GLN A 13 -10.45 -2.18 8.16
CA GLN A 13 -10.54 -3.38 7.33
C GLN A 13 -11.30 -3.12 6.02
N PRO A 14 -10.62 -3.22 4.86
CA PRO A 14 -11.26 -2.99 3.57
C PRO A 14 -12.33 -4.04 3.30
N ARG A 15 -13.50 -3.60 2.82
CA ARG A 15 -14.64 -4.46 2.45
C ARG A 15 -14.66 -4.81 0.97
N THR A 16 -13.89 -4.10 0.16
CA THR A 16 -13.71 -4.39 -1.26
C THR A 16 -12.22 -4.45 -1.62
N PRO A 17 -11.85 -5.19 -2.67
CA PRO A 17 -10.45 -5.23 -3.10
C PRO A 17 -9.92 -3.85 -3.52
N LYS A 18 -10.76 -3.01 -4.15
CA LYS A 18 -10.37 -1.67 -4.58
C LYS A 18 -10.11 -0.76 -3.37
N GLN A 19 -10.97 -0.83 -2.35
CA GLN A 19 -10.81 -0.06 -1.13
C GLN A 19 -9.48 -0.38 -0.42
N ALA A 20 -9.01 -1.63 -0.47
CA ALA A 20 -7.71 -2.00 0.12
C ALA A 20 -6.56 -1.25 -0.57
N ALA A 21 -6.58 -1.17 -1.90
CA ALA A 21 -5.60 -0.42 -2.66
C ALA A 21 -5.73 1.10 -2.43
N GLU A 22 -6.95 1.64 -2.43
CA GLU A 22 -7.20 3.08 -2.20
C GLU A 22 -6.75 3.54 -0.81
N LEU A 23 -7.01 2.76 0.24
CA LEU A 23 -6.56 3.10 1.60
C LEU A 23 -5.03 3.05 1.71
N TRP A 24 -4.37 2.10 1.06
CA TRP A 24 -2.91 2.07 1.04
C TRP A 24 -2.33 3.28 0.31
N ILE A 25 -2.89 3.65 -0.86
CA ILE A 25 -2.52 4.85 -1.61
C ILE A 25 -2.70 6.10 -0.75
N LEU A 26 -3.83 6.23 -0.06
CA LEU A 26 -4.07 7.32 0.88
C LEU A 26 -3.01 7.38 1.98
N GLY A 27 -2.58 6.21 2.46
CA GLY A 27 -1.46 6.10 3.41
C GLY A 27 -0.13 6.57 2.82
N VAL A 28 0.14 6.33 1.54
CA VAL A 28 1.34 6.84 0.84
C VAL A 28 1.29 8.35 0.71
N GLU A 29 0.18 8.90 0.19
CA GLU A 29 0.00 10.34 -0.03
C GLU A 29 0.08 11.14 1.29
N ASN A 30 -0.44 10.58 2.38
CA ASN A 30 -0.39 11.21 3.71
C ASN A 30 0.84 10.84 4.52
N ARG A 31 1.79 10.08 3.96
CA ARG A 31 3.01 9.62 4.66
C ARG A 31 2.73 8.84 5.94
N SER A 32 1.57 8.17 5.99
CA SER A 32 1.07 7.43 7.13
C SER A 32 1.39 5.94 7.00
N GLY A 33 2.48 5.53 7.62
CA GLY A 33 2.87 4.12 7.69
C GLY A 33 1.86 3.29 8.47
N ALA A 34 1.16 3.86 9.46
CA ALA A 34 0.12 3.18 10.21
C ALA A 34 -1.08 2.79 9.32
N VAL A 35 -1.53 3.69 8.43
CA VAL A 35 -2.61 3.39 7.47
C VAL A 35 -2.15 2.36 6.45
N GLN A 36 -0.93 2.49 5.91
CA GLN A 36 -0.37 1.49 5.00
C GLN A 36 -0.29 0.10 5.66
N TYR A 37 0.21 0.02 6.89
CA TYR A 37 0.35 -1.22 7.65
C TYR A 37 -1.00 -1.87 7.98
N ALA A 38 -2.01 -1.09 8.33
CA ALA A 38 -3.32 -1.59 8.74
C ALA A 38 -4.05 -2.39 7.65
N VAL A 39 -3.77 -2.12 6.37
CA VAL A 39 -4.40 -2.81 5.24
C VAL A 39 -3.58 -3.96 4.67
N LEU A 40 -2.38 -4.21 5.21
CA LEU A 40 -1.56 -5.36 4.85
C LEU A 40 -2.12 -6.66 5.43
N SER A 41 -1.81 -7.79 4.79
CA SER A 41 -2.12 -9.11 5.34
C SER A 41 -1.33 -9.36 6.63
N PRO A 42 -1.81 -10.24 7.54
CA PRO A 42 -1.07 -10.57 8.76
C PRO A 42 0.39 -11.01 8.50
N SER A 43 0.63 -11.72 7.39
CA SER A 43 1.97 -12.13 6.99
C SER A 43 2.86 -10.95 6.57
N LEU A 44 2.33 -10.00 5.78
CA LEU A 44 3.08 -8.79 5.40
C LEU A 44 3.29 -7.86 6.60
N GLN A 45 2.30 -7.74 7.49
CA GLN A 45 2.43 -7.01 8.76
C GLN A 45 3.62 -7.55 9.55
N LYS A 46 3.65 -8.86 9.83
CA LYS A 46 4.75 -9.50 10.56
C LYS A 46 6.11 -9.28 9.89
N LEU A 47 6.16 -9.33 8.55
CA LEU A 47 7.42 -9.15 7.80
C LEU A 47 7.96 -7.71 7.86
N THR A 48 7.07 -6.71 7.92
CA THR A 48 7.40 -5.30 7.72
C THR A 48 7.33 -4.45 8.99
N GLN A 49 6.76 -4.98 10.07
CA GLN A 49 6.53 -4.25 11.32
C GLN A 49 7.77 -3.51 11.81
N LYS A 50 8.92 -4.20 11.91
CA LYS A 50 10.17 -3.61 12.38
C LYS A 50 10.60 -2.42 11.52
N GLN A 51 10.43 -2.50 10.20
CA GLN A 51 10.80 -1.42 9.29
C GLN A 51 9.87 -0.21 9.41
N PHE A 52 8.58 -0.42 9.67
CA PHE A 52 7.66 0.66 10.00
C PHE A 52 8.00 1.32 11.33
N GLU A 53 8.31 0.53 12.36
CA GLU A 53 8.71 1.01 13.69
C GLU A 53 10.02 1.81 13.64
N GLU A 54 11.04 1.31 12.95
CA GLU A 54 12.34 2.00 12.75
C GLU A 54 12.18 3.34 12.01
N LYS A 55 11.15 3.48 11.16
CA LYS A 55 10.79 4.73 10.48
C LYS A 55 9.82 5.61 11.30
N GLY A 56 9.49 5.23 12.53
CA GLY A 56 8.56 5.96 13.38
C GLY A 56 7.14 6.03 12.80
N TRP A 57 6.72 5.03 12.02
CA TRP A 57 5.44 4.98 11.32
C TRP A 57 5.22 6.09 10.28
N VAL A 58 6.29 6.79 9.89
CA VAL A 58 6.29 7.75 8.78
C VAL A 58 6.86 7.07 7.53
N THR A 59 6.20 7.26 6.40
CA THR A 59 6.60 6.63 5.12
C THR A 59 6.49 7.63 3.97
N GLY A 60 6.92 7.23 2.77
CA GLY A 60 7.04 8.16 1.65
C GLY A 60 8.15 9.18 1.87
N GLN A 61 8.24 10.15 0.96
CA GLN A 61 9.19 11.25 1.04
C GLN A 61 8.46 12.58 0.91
N SER A 62 9.05 13.64 1.47
CA SER A 62 8.58 15.02 1.28
C SER A 62 8.96 15.60 -0.07
N SER A 63 10.03 15.10 -0.68
CA SER A 63 10.48 15.43 -2.03
C SER A 63 11.49 14.37 -2.50
N PRO A 64 11.31 13.79 -3.70
CA PRO A 64 10.06 13.85 -4.45
C PRO A 64 8.93 13.08 -3.76
N TRP A 65 7.68 13.46 -4.02
CA TRP A 65 6.48 12.79 -3.51
C TRP A 65 5.62 12.23 -4.64
N VAL A 66 4.82 11.22 -4.31
CA VAL A 66 3.84 10.62 -5.19
C VAL A 66 2.60 11.54 -5.29
N ALA A 67 2.14 11.80 -6.50
CA ALA A 67 0.91 12.57 -6.76
C ALA A 67 0.15 12.02 -7.98
N ASN A 68 -1.08 12.49 -8.18
CA ASN A 68 -1.92 12.14 -9.34
C ASN A 68 -2.11 10.63 -9.54
N VAL A 69 -2.22 9.88 -8.43
CA VAL A 69 -2.37 8.43 -8.46
C VAL A 69 -3.67 8.03 -9.11
N HIS A 70 -3.62 7.11 -10.07
CA HIS A 70 -4.81 6.55 -10.69
C HIS A 70 -4.61 5.08 -11.09
N PHE A 71 -5.72 4.33 -11.11
CA PHE A 71 -5.73 2.95 -11.56
C PHE A 71 -5.65 2.90 -13.09
N VAL A 72 -4.70 2.13 -13.63
CA VAL A 72 -4.54 1.95 -15.08
C VAL A 72 -4.97 0.57 -15.56
N LYS A 73 -4.95 -0.43 -14.69
CA LYS A 73 -5.38 -1.80 -15.03
C LYS A 73 -5.89 -2.54 -13.81
N VAL A 74 -6.91 -3.37 -14.02
CA VAL A 74 -7.37 -4.38 -13.05
C VAL A 74 -7.26 -5.75 -13.70
N ASN A 75 -6.61 -6.69 -13.02
CA ASN A 75 -6.49 -8.07 -13.43
C ASN A 75 -7.12 -8.97 -12.36
N LYS A 76 -8.21 -9.67 -12.71
CA LYS A 76 -8.86 -10.62 -11.81
C LYS A 76 -8.17 -11.98 -11.95
N ILE A 77 -7.43 -12.38 -10.92
CA ILE A 77 -6.73 -13.68 -10.89
C ILE A 77 -7.72 -14.76 -10.47
N SER A 78 -8.57 -14.47 -9.49
CA SER A 78 -9.69 -15.31 -9.04
C SER A 78 -10.78 -14.45 -8.40
N ASP A 79 -11.85 -15.05 -7.89
CA ASP A 79 -12.88 -14.35 -7.11
C ASP A 79 -12.36 -13.78 -5.79
N THR A 80 -11.24 -14.31 -5.28
CA THR A 80 -10.63 -13.95 -4.01
C THR A 80 -9.29 -13.25 -4.17
N LYS A 81 -8.86 -12.95 -5.40
CA LYS A 81 -7.54 -12.37 -5.68
C LYS A 81 -7.54 -11.47 -6.91
N LEU A 82 -7.16 -10.21 -6.71
CA LEU A 82 -7.08 -9.21 -7.77
C LEU A 82 -5.71 -8.53 -7.76
N GLN A 83 -5.32 -8.02 -8.92
CA GLN A 83 -4.18 -7.13 -9.10
C GLN A 83 -4.63 -5.80 -9.67
N TYR A 84 -4.16 -4.73 -9.05
CA TYR A 84 -4.31 -3.37 -9.52
C TYR A 84 -2.96 -2.85 -10.00
N THR A 85 -2.90 -2.37 -11.23
CA THR A 85 -1.78 -1.54 -11.67
C THR A 85 -2.20 -0.10 -11.49
N ILE A 86 -1.36 0.66 -10.79
CA ILE A 86 -1.51 2.10 -10.62
C ILE A 86 -0.38 2.83 -11.32
N SER A 87 -0.67 4.06 -11.71
CA SER A 87 0.31 4.99 -12.22
C SER A 87 0.18 6.32 -11.47
N TYR A 88 1.30 7.03 -11.33
CA TYR A 88 1.40 8.25 -10.53
C TYR A 88 2.57 9.10 -11.02
N ASP A 89 2.50 10.39 -10.75
CA ASP A 89 3.60 11.29 -11.01
C ASP A 89 4.53 11.36 -9.79
N LEU A 90 5.82 11.52 -10.03
CA LEU A 90 6.83 11.73 -9.01
C LEU A 90 7.27 13.20 -9.05
N LEU A 91 6.83 14.00 -8.08
CA LEU A 91 6.92 15.45 -8.11
C LEU A 91 7.86 16.01 -7.04
N THR A 92 8.50 17.13 -7.35
CA THR A 92 9.05 18.06 -6.36
C THR A 92 8.27 19.38 -6.43
N SER A 93 8.64 20.35 -5.60
CA SER A 93 8.05 21.70 -5.66
C SER A 93 8.35 22.46 -6.96
N TYR A 94 9.31 21.99 -7.77
CA TYR A 94 9.79 22.71 -8.96
C TYR A 94 9.88 21.85 -10.22
N GLU A 95 9.75 20.52 -10.12
CA GLU A 95 9.97 19.60 -11.22
C GLU A 95 9.03 18.38 -11.13
N ASN A 96 8.63 17.85 -12.29
CA ASN A 96 8.00 16.54 -12.42
C ASN A 96 9.03 15.55 -12.99
N PHE A 97 9.47 14.58 -12.17
CA PHE A 97 10.47 13.59 -12.59
C PHE A 97 9.90 12.54 -13.54
N GLY A 98 8.59 12.50 -13.75
CA GLY A 98 7.89 11.58 -14.63
C GLY A 98 6.97 10.65 -13.86
N ARG A 99 6.68 9.50 -14.47
CA ARG A 99 5.57 8.63 -14.09
C ARG A 99 6.02 7.26 -13.58
N GLY A 100 5.78 6.99 -12.30
CA GLY A 100 6.02 5.71 -11.66
C GLY A 100 4.86 4.74 -11.81
N HIS A 101 5.12 3.46 -11.59
CA HIS A 101 4.14 2.38 -11.73
C HIS A 101 4.29 1.37 -10.59
N LYS A 102 3.16 0.94 -10.03
CA LYS A 102 3.10 -0.13 -9.02
C LYS A 102 2.02 -1.15 -9.37
N VAL A 103 2.27 -2.41 -9.01
CA VAL A 103 1.28 -3.49 -9.05
C VAL A 103 0.97 -3.93 -7.63
N ILE A 104 -0.27 -3.73 -7.22
CA ILE A 104 -0.79 -4.07 -5.89
C ILE A 104 -1.64 -5.33 -6.02
N THR A 105 -1.25 -6.41 -5.36
CA THR A 105 -2.04 -7.63 -5.25
C THR A 105 -2.83 -7.59 -3.95
N VAL A 106 -4.14 -7.81 -4.07
CA VAL A 106 -5.06 -7.90 -2.94
C VAL A 106 -5.74 -9.25 -2.91
N GLU A 107 -5.95 -9.77 -1.71
CA GLU A 107 -6.58 -11.06 -1.48
C GLU A 107 -7.67 -10.94 -0.41
N MET A 108 -8.75 -11.69 -0.59
CA MET A 108 -9.78 -11.84 0.42
C MET A 108 -9.20 -12.59 1.60
N ASN A 109 -9.60 -12.20 2.81
CA ASN A 109 -9.25 -12.92 4.02
C ASN A 109 -9.71 -14.39 3.93
N PRO A 110 -8.81 -15.38 4.02
CA PRO A 110 -9.17 -16.78 3.91
C PRO A 110 -9.86 -17.34 5.16
N GLU A 111 -9.85 -16.60 6.27
CA GLU A 111 -10.50 -17.02 7.51
C GLU A 111 -12.01 -17.21 7.33
N PRO A 112 -12.61 -18.28 7.91
CA PRO A 112 -14.04 -18.51 7.81
C PRO A 112 -14.87 -17.30 8.23
N TYR A 113 -15.93 -17.02 7.47
CA TYR A 113 -16.89 -15.93 7.70
C TYR A 113 -16.31 -14.50 7.60
N ARG A 114 -15.05 -14.34 7.22
CA ARG A 114 -14.45 -13.03 6.94
C ARG A 114 -14.62 -12.67 5.47
N THR A 115 -14.96 -11.41 5.22
CA THR A 115 -15.18 -10.86 3.88
C THR A 115 -14.30 -9.65 3.59
N ASN A 116 -13.40 -9.33 4.51
CA ASN A 116 -12.47 -8.23 4.35
C ASN A 116 -11.32 -8.61 3.41
N TRP A 117 -10.66 -7.60 2.86
CA TRP A 117 -9.55 -7.74 1.92
C TRP A 117 -8.26 -7.18 2.50
N PHE A 118 -7.13 -7.74 2.07
CA PHE A 118 -5.81 -7.25 2.45
C PHE A 118 -4.90 -7.10 1.23
N ILE A 119 -3.89 -6.26 1.35
CA ILE A 119 -2.75 -6.28 0.42
C ILE A 119 -1.83 -7.44 0.81
N THR A 120 -1.48 -8.27 -0.17
CA THR A 120 -0.55 -9.41 0.02
C THR A 120 0.78 -9.24 -0.71
N LYS A 121 0.85 -8.33 -1.69
CA LYS A 121 2.08 -8.04 -2.43
C LYS A 121 2.00 -6.68 -3.10
N ILE A 122 3.09 -5.92 -3.05
CA ILE A 122 3.27 -4.71 -3.85
C ILE A 122 4.59 -4.84 -4.62
N ILE A 123 4.51 -4.72 -5.94
CA ILE A 123 5.69 -4.62 -6.80
C ILE A 123 5.79 -3.19 -7.31
N THR A 124 6.95 -2.58 -7.12
CA THR A 124 7.25 -1.23 -7.58
C THR A 124 8.26 -1.32 -8.71
N THR A 125 7.89 -0.80 -9.88
CA THR A 125 8.87 -0.65 -10.96
C THR A 125 9.91 0.36 -10.51
N TYR A 126 11.19 -0.01 -10.58
CA TYR A 126 12.27 0.90 -10.18
C TYR A 126 12.13 2.25 -10.88
N PHE A 127 12.13 3.32 -10.09
CA PHE A 127 12.09 4.68 -10.55
C PHE A 127 13.12 5.50 -9.77
N GLN A 128 13.98 6.22 -10.48
CA GLN A 128 15.06 6.98 -9.85
C GLN A 128 14.49 8.07 -8.93
N ASN A 129 15.06 8.21 -7.72
CA ASN A 129 14.65 9.15 -6.67
C ASN A 129 13.32 8.84 -5.96
N GLU A 130 12.63 7.75 -6.31
CA GLU A 130 11.41 7.36 -5.61
C GLU A 130 11.68 6.73 -4.23
N GLY A 131 10.97 7.20 -3.22
CA GLY A 131 10.95 6.60 -1.89
C GLY A 131 10.04 5.38 -1.84
N VAL A 132 10.60 4.23 -1.49
CA VAL A 132 9.88 2.95 -1.41
C VAL A 132 9.47 2.67 0.04
N THR A 133 8.22 2.26 0.26
CA THR A 133 7.70 1.93 1.60
C THR A 133 8.01 0.48 1.99
N PRO A 134 7.97 0.13 3.29
CA PRO A 134 8.41 -1.18 3.78
C PRO A 134 7.78 -2.42 3.12
N ALA A 135 6.53 -2.33 2.68
CA ALA A 135 5.78 -3.48 2.13
C ALA A 135 6.01 -3.69 0.62
N GLU A 136 6.85 -2.88 0.00
CA GLU A 136 7.09 -2.90 -1.43
C GLU A 136 8.33 -3.71 -1.79
N THR A 137 8.25 -4.46 -2.89
CA THR A 137 9.40 -5.08 -3.54
C THR A 137 9.70 -4.35 -4.84
N VAL A 138 10.94 -3.89 -5.01
CA VAL A 138 11.36 -3.18 -6.23
C VAL A 138 11.73 -4.19 -7.31
N SER A 139 11.08 -4.11 -8.47
CA SER A 139 11.51 -4.83 -9.68
C SER A 139 12.46 -3.94 -10.48
N LYS A 140 13.67 -4.44 -10.72
CA LYS A 140 14.64 -3.82 -11.64
C LYS A 140 14.32 -4.16 -13.08
#